data_AF-A0A2A2R3K6-F1
#
_entry.id   AF-A0A2A2R3K6-F1
#
_cell.length_a   1.000
_cell.length_b   1.000
_cell.length_c   1.000
_cell.angle_alpha   90.00
_cell.angle_beta   90.00
_cell.angle_gamma   90.00
#
_symmetry.space_group_name_H-M   'P 1'
#
loop_
_entity.id
_entity.type
_entity.pdbx_description
1 polymer ?
#
loop_
_entity_poly.entity_id
_entity_poly.type
_entity_poly.pdbx_seq_one_letter_code
_entity_poly.pdbx_strand_id
1 'polypeptide(L)'
;MKSLIRSAKLMLCVAALSLLVACGSKVTPANLDKVQNDMTPAQVTAILGKPTEVKTSGFMGLTSTTYLYKKGNTEVTITFVNDKVMAKNGSFEK
;
A
#
# COMPACT_ATOMS: atom_id res chain seq x y z
N MET A 1 30.02 4.44 -36.52
CA MET A 1 29.29 3.63 -35.52
C MET A 1 28.20 4.52 -34.92
N LYS A 2 27.10 4.71 -35.66
CA LYS A 2 25.83 3.97 -35.48
C LYS A 2 25.26 4.15 -34.06
N SER A 3 24.54 5.25 -33.87
CA SER A 3 23.20 5.27 -33.28
C SER A 3 22.89 4.25 -32.16
N LEU A 4 23.56 4.31 -31.01
CA LEU A 4 23.19 3.46 -29.85
C LEU A 4 23.24 4.13 -28.48
N ILE A 5 23.67 5.39 -28.36
CA ILE A 5 23.70 6.09 -27.04
C ILE A 5 22.56 7.13 -26.93
N ARG A 6 21.64 7.16 -27.90
CA ARG A 6 20.42 7.99 -27.87
C ARG A 6 19.33 7.44 -26.93
N SER A 7 19.57 6.33 -26.24
CA SER A 7 18.52 5.55 -25.55
C SER A 7 18.68 5.42 -24.03
N ALA A 8 19.75 5.97 -23.44
CA ALA A 8 20.00 5.82 -21.99
C ALA A 8 19.56 7.03 -21.16
N LYS A 9 18.99 8.06 -21.78
CA LYS A 9 18.46 9.28 -21.12
C LYS A 9 16.92 9.34 -21.07
N LEU A 10 16.23 8.24 -21.38
CA LEU A 10 14.76 8.15 -21.37
C LEU A 10 14.21 7.14 -20.35
N MET A 11 15.03 6.70 -19.40
CA MET A 11 14.59 5.79 -18.32
C MET A 11 14.81 6.43 -16.95
N LEU A 12 14.56 7.74 -16.85
CA LEU A 12 14.71 8.54 -15.63
C LEU A 12 13.39 9.19 -15.15
N CYS A 13 12.24 8.88 -15.76
CA CYS A 13 11.03 9.69 -15.54
C CYS A 13 9.81 9.00 -14.90
N VAL A 14 9.89 7.77 -14.37
CA VAL A 14 8.70 7.06 -13.83
C VAL A 14 8.87 6.60 -12.37
N ALA A 15 9.56 7.39 -11.54
CA ALA A 15 9.70 7.02 -10.12
C ALA A 15 9.50 8.17 -9.11
N ALA A 16 9.29 9.42 -9.54
CA ALA A 16 9.39 10.57 -8.63
C ALA A 16 8.28 11.62 -8.77
N LEU A 17 7.14 11.30 -9.39
CA LEU A 17 6.08 12.30 -9.65
C LEU A 17 4.71 11.93 -9.07
N SER A 18 4.64 11.64 -7.78
CA SER A 18 3.34 11.54 -7.08
C SER A 18 3.44 11.91 -5.59
N LEU A 19 4.17 12.99 -5.28
CA LEU A 19 4.15 13.64 -3.96
C LEU A 19 3.16 14.81 -3.88
N LEU A 20 2.24 14.95 -4.85
CA LEU A 20 1.17 15.94 -4.74
C LEU A 20 0.17 15.51 -3.67
N VAL A 21 0.32 16.15 -2.50
CA VAL A 21 -0.73 16.65 -1.61
C VAL A 21 -2.10 16.00 -1.82
N ALA A 22 -2.49 15.12 -0.90
CA ALA A 22 -3.89 14.74 -0.74
C ALA A 22 -4.29 14.95 0.71
N CYS A 23 -4.92 16.09 1.01
CA CYS A 23 -5.73 16.31 2.21
C CYS A 23 -7.08 15.54 2.10
N GLY A 24 -7.08 14.42 1.38
CA GLY A 24 -8.20 13.51 1.17
C GLY A 24 -7.85 12.12 1.69
N SER A 25 -8.87 11.32 2.02
CA SER A 25 -8.64 9.94 2.47
C SER A 25 -7.91 9.17 1.37
N LYS A 26 -6.71 8.65 1.65
CA LYS A 26 -5.98 7.76 0.73
C LYS A 26 -6.62 6.37 0.65
N VAL A 27 -7.54 6.05 1.57
CA VAL A 27 -8.28 4.78 1.62
C VAL A 27 -9.45 4.86 0.63
N THR A 28 -9.22 4.38 -0.59
CA THR A 28 -10.19 4.31 -1.70
C THR A 28 -10.09 2.95 -2.38
N PRO A 29 -11.12 2.48 -3.12
CA PRO A 29 -11.06 1.21 -3.84
C PRO A 29 -9.84 1.12 -4.77
N ALA A 30 -9.59 2.17 -5.56
CA ALA A 30 -8.47 2.22 -6.49
C ALA A 30 -7.08 2.15 -5.82
N ASN A 31 -6.94 2.66 -4.60
CA ASN A 31 -5.68 2.53 -3.85
C ASN A 31 -5.58 1.17 -3.15
N LEU A 32 -6.70 0.59 -2.70
CA LEU A 32 -6.72 -0.78 -2.18
C LEU A 32 -6.33 -1.80 -3.26
N ASP A 33 -6.72 -1.56 -4.52
CA ASP A 33 -6.33 -2.41 -5.65
C ASP A 33 -4.82 -2.40 -5.90
N LYS A 34 -4.12 -1.30 -5.57
CA LYS A 34 -2.66 -1.21 -5.66
C LYS A 34 -1.95 -2.01 -4.58
N VAL A 35 -2.61 -2.33 -3.46
CA VAL A 35 -2.03 -3.21 -2.43
C VAL A 35 -2.01 -4.63 -2.95
N GLN A 36 -0.82 -5.20 -3.05
CA GLN A 36 -0.59 -6.57 -3.51
C GLN A 36 -0.01 -7.42 -2.39
N ASN A 37 -0.06 -8.73 -2.57
CA ASN A 37 0.65 -9.68 -1.71
C ASN A 37 2.15 -9.34 -1.66
N ASP A 38 2.82 -9.76 -0.58
CA ASP A 38 4.25 -9.54 -0.34
C ASP A 38 4.71 -8.08 -0.19
N MET A 39 3.79 -7.10 -0.24
CA MET A 39 4.09 -5.73 0.13
C MET A 39 4.43 -5.62 1.62
N THR A 40 5.35 -4.73 1.96
CA THR A 40 5.69 -4.42 3.36
C THR A 40 4.69 -3.43 3.97
N PRO A 41 4.59 -3.35 5.31
CA PRO A 41 3.76 -2.35 5.97
C PRO A 41 4.06 -0.92 5.51
N ALA A 42 5.33 -0.58 5.29
CA ALA A 42 5.74 0.73 4.78
C ALA A 42 5.20 1.01 3.37
N GLN A 43 5.23 0.03 2.47
CA GLN A 43 4.67 0.17 1.12
C GLN A 43 3.15 0.35 1.17
N VAL A 44 2.45 -0.41 2.03
CA VAL A 44 1.01 -0.23 2.24
C VAL A 44 0.69 1.15 2.79
N THR A 45 1.45 1.63 3.79
CA THR A 45 1.27 2.97 4.37
C THR A 45 1.55 4.08 3.35
N ALA A 46 2.47 3.88 2.40
CA ALA A 46 2.68 4.84 1.32
C ALA A 46 1.44 4.99 0.41
N ILE A 47 0.74 3.87 0.16
CA ILE A 47 -0.45 3.77 -0.70
C ILE A 47 -1.71 4.26 0.04
N LEU A 48 -2.00 3.70 1.22
CA LEU A 48 -3.26 3.88 1.95
C LEU A 48 -3.18 4.95 3.05
N GLY A 49 -1.98 5.42 3.39
CA GLY A 49 -1.76 6.30 4.54
C GLY A 49 -1.63 5.53 5.85
N LYS A 50 -1.68 6.24 6.98
CA LYS A 50 -1.62 5.63 8.31
C LYS A 50 -2.94 4.92 8.62
N PRO A 51 -2.90 3.68 9.15
CA PRO A 51 -4.11 3.00 9.61
C PRO A 51 -4.72 3.71 10.82
N THR A 52 -6.02 3.51 11.01
CA THR A 52 -6.75 3.99 12.20
C THR A 52 -6.37 3.15 13.42
N GLU A 53 -6.14 1.85 13.23
CA GLU A 53 -5.77 0.93 14.30
C GLU A 53 -4.77 -0.11 13.77
N VAL A 54 -3.84 -0.53 14.63
CA VAL A 54 -2.87 -1.59 14.36
C VAL A 54 -3.01 -2.65 15.44
N LYS A 55 -3.22 -3.91 15.03
CA LYS A 55 -3.25 -5.07 15.93
C LYS A 55 -2.13 -6.01 15.56
N THR A 56 -1.30 -6.38 16.52
CA THR A 56 -0.22 -7.36 16.32
C THR A 56 -0.44 -8.53 17.26
N SER A 57 -0.36 -9.75 16.73
CA SER A 57 -0.45 -11.00 17.47
C SER A 57 0.65 -11.95 17.02
N GLY A 58 1.18 -12.73 17.96
CA GLY A 58 2.19 -13.75 17.69
C GLY A 58 1.67 -15.12 18.08
N PHE A 59 1.85 -16.12 17.21
CA PHE A 59 1.55 -17.52 17.54
C PHE A 59 2.62 -18.43 16.96
N MET A 60 3.24 -19.25 17.80
CA MET A 60 4.18 -20.32 17.39
C MET A 60 5.31 -19.85 16.44
N GLY A 61 5.85 -18.65 16.68
CA GLY A 61 6.93 -18.08 15.86
C GLY A 61 6.47 -17.33 14.61
N LEU A 62 5.17 -17.31 14.29
CA LEU A 62 4.60 -16.45 13.27
C LEU A 62 4.10 -15.15 13.91
N THR A 63 4.46 -14.02 13.29
CA THR A 63 3.91 -12.70 13.65
C THR A 63 2.85 -12.30 12.63
N SER A 64 1.65 -12.03 13.11
CA SER A 64 0.56 -11.46 12.33
C SER A 64 0.32 -10.02 12.76
N THR A 65 0.31 -9.10 11.81
CA THR A 65 -0.07 -7.70 12.04
C THR A 65 -1.27 -7.38 11.17
N THR A 66 -2.25 -6.67 11.71
CA THR A 66 -3.45 -6.24 10.99
C THR A 66 -3.55 -4.73 11.05
N TYR A 67 -3.60 -4.09 9.89
CA TYR A 67 -3.90 -2.68 9.75
C TYR A 67 -5.38 -2.49 9.45
N LEU A 68 -6.05 -1.68 10.27
CA LEU A 68 -7.46 -1.36 10.13
C LEU A 68 -7.61 0.11 9.80
N TYR A 69 -8.36 0.40 8.74
CA TYR A 69 -8.72 1.75 8.33
C TYR A 69 -10.23 1.90 8.47
N LYS A 70 -10.68 2.83 9.32
CA LYS A 70 -12.08 3.13 9.56
C LYS A 70 -12.36 4.59 9.31
N LYS A 71 -13.31 4.89 8.43
CA LYS A 71 -13.80 6.26 8.18
C LYS A 71 -15.26 6.22 7.72
N GLY A 72 -16.18 6.68 8.56
CA GLY A 72 -17.62 6.55 8.28
C GLY A 72 -17.98 5.08 8.09
N ASN A 73 -18.64 4.76 6.99
CA ASN A 73 -19.00 3.38 6.63
C ASN A 73 -17.95 2.67 5.76
N THR A 74 -16.78 3.30 5.55
CA THR A 74 -15.62 2.64 4.94
C THR A 74 -14.81 1.89 5.99
N GLU A 75 -14.60 0.60 5.76
CA GLU A 75 -13.73 -0.26 6.57
C GLU A 75 -12.79 -1.05 5.65
N VAL A 76 -11.48 -0.93 5.87
CA VAL A 76 -10.45 -1.70 5.14
C VAL A 76 -9.53 -2.38 6.12
N THR A 77 -9.21 -3.63 5.84
CA THR A 77 -8.32 -4.47 6.65
C THR A 77 -7.20 -5.01 5.77
N ILE A 78 -5.95 -4.85 6.22
CA ILE A 78 -4.77 -5.44 5.59
C ILE A 78 -4.09 -6.33 6.62
N THR A 79 -3.94 -7.61 6.30
CA THR A 79 -3.28 -8.60 7.16
C THR A 79 -1.89 -8.89 6.63
N PHE A 80 -0.90 -8.77 7.51
CA PHE A 80 0.49 -9.07 7.29
C PHE A 80 0.87 -10.32 8.08
N VAL A 81 1.63 -11.22 7.48
CA VAL A 81 2.33 -12.29 8.19
C VAL A 81 3.81 -12.15 7.89
N ASN A 82 4.66 -12.14 8.92
CA ASN A 82 6.10 -11.89 8.78
C ASN A 82 6.40 -10.63 7.94
N ASP A 83 5.69 -9.54 8.25
CA ASP A 83 5.82 -8.23 7.58
C ASP A 83 5.51 -8.21 6.08
N LYS A 84 4.69 -9.16 5.61
CA LYS A 84 4.27 -9.27 4.22
C LYS A 84 2.76 -9.38 4.11
N VAL A 85 2.15 -8.59 3.21
CA VAL A 85 0.71 -8.67 2.95
C VAL A 85 0.34 -10.08 2.52
N MET A 86 -0.57 -10.69 3.27
CA MET A 86 -1.15 -12.00 2.96
C MET A 86 -2.61 -11.91 2.56
N ALA A 87 -3.32 -10.89 3.06
CA ALA A 87 -4.72 -10.70 2.76
C ALA A 87 -5.11 -9.22 2.83
N LYS A 88 -6.11 -8.85 2.04
CA LYS A 88 -6.77 -7.55 2.08
C LYS A 88 -8.28 -7.72 1.97
N ASN A 89 -9.03 -6.88 2.68
CA ASN A 89 -10.48 -6.79 2.57
C ASN A 89 -10.91 -5.33 2.63
N GLY A 90 -11.91 -4.92 1.85
CA GLY A 90 -12.42 -3.55 1.85
C GLY A 90 -13.93 -3.51 1.65
N SER A 91 -14.60 -2.79 2.55
CA SER A 91 -16.00 -2.38 2.42
C SER A 91 -16.01 -0.86 2.25
N PHE A 92 -16.57 -0.38 1.15
CA PHE A 92 -16.70 1.04 0.84
C PHE A 92 -18.18 1.37 0.70
N GLU A 93 -18.57 2.54 1.17
CA GLU A 93 -19.90 3.08 0.90
C GLU A 93 -20.07 3.27 -0.62
N LYS A 94 -21.25 2.90 -1.14
CA LYS A 94 -21.59 2.99 -2.58
C LYS A 94 -22.08 4.38 -2.95
#